data_AF-A0A147JVU1-F1
#
_entry.id   AF-A0A147JVU1-F1
#
_cell.length_a   1.000
_cell.length_b   1.000
_cell.length_c   1.000
_cell.angle_alpha   90.00
_cell.angle_beta   90.00
_cell.angle_gamma   90.00
#
_symmetry.space_group_name_H-M   'P 1'
#
loop_
_entity.id
_entity.type
_entity.pdbx_description
1 polymer ?
#
loop_
_entity_poly.entity_id
_entity_poly.type
_entity_poly.pdbx_seq_one_letter_code
_entity_poly.pdbx_strand_id
1 'polypeptide(L)'
;MDGDTIVISDERVRLVGIDTPELHPTPEPGALEAKQFVEELCFGKEVGLDVDDLEPKDKYGRTLAIVYVNMDNSWVNLNAELLRVGLAEILYIPPSEFNPYRWLESEN
;
A
#
# COMPACT_ATOMS: atom_id res chain seq x y z
N MET A 1 -6.46 7.57 -8.59
CA MET A 1 -5.86 6.31 -8.13
C MET A 1 -6.29 6.17 -6.70
N ASP A 2 -6.74 4.98 -6.36
CA ASP A 2 -7.26 4.61 -5.05
C ASP A 2 -6.12 4.61 -4.02
N GLY A 3 -6.46 4.56 -2.72
CA GLY A 3 -5.48 4.70 -1.63
C GLY A 3 -4.43 3.59 -1.59
N ASP A 4 -4.62 2.53 -2.36
CA ASP A 4 -3.77 1.35 -2.41
C ASP A 4 -2.83 1.32 -3.61
N THR A 5 -2.83 2.36 -4.45
CA THR A 5 -2.01 2.40 -5.66
C THR A 5 -1.32 3.77 -5.76
N ILE A 6 0.01 3.77 -5.87
CA ILE A 6 0.84 4.97 -6.04
C ILE A 6 1.53 4.99 -7.41
N VAL A 7 2.09 6.14 -7.77
CA VAL A 7 2.93 6.32 -8.97
C VAL A 7 4.31 6.80 -8.58
N ILE A 8 5.33 6.07 -8.99
CA ILE A 8 6.74 6.42 -8.78
C ILE A 8 7.40 6.49 -10.16
N SER A 9 7.84 7.68 -10.57
CA SER A 9 8.55 7.88 -11.85
C SER A 9 7.86 7.19 -13.04
N ASP A 10 6.54 7.39 -13.16
CA ASP A 10 5.63 6.81 -14.18
C ASP A 10 5.32 5.31 -14.03
N GLU A 11 5.88 4.62 -13.03
CA GLU A 11 5.54 3.25 -12.69
C GLU A 11 4.40 3.21 -11.67
N ARG A 12 3.36 2.42 -11.96
CA ARG A 12 2.25 2.18 -11.03
C ARG A 12 2.61 1.05 -10.09
N VAL A 13 2.53 1.32 -8.79
CA VAL A 13 2.78 0.34 -7.72
C VAL A 13 1.49 0.13 -6.94
N ARG A 14 1.06 -1.13 -6.82
CA ARG A 14 -0.07 -1.57 -5.99
C ARG A 14 0.49 -2.08 -4.66
N LEU A 15 -0.03 -1.55 -3.56
CA LEU A 15 0.32 -1.93 -2.20
C LEU A 15 -0.15 -3.37 -1.95
N VAL A 16 0.75 -4.35 -2.07
CA VAL A 16 0.41 -5.76 -1.94
C VAL A 16 -0.11 -6.08 -0.53
N GLY A 17 -1.03 -7.04 -0.43
CA GLY A 17 -1.55 -7.54 0.85
C GLY A 17 -2.68 -6.71 1.47
N ILE A 18 -3.03 -5.56 0.89
CA ILE A 18 -4.09 -4.67 1.40
C ILE A 18 -5.02 -4.18 0.29
N ASP A 19 -6.20 -3.72 0.67
CA ASP A 19 -7.16 -3.05 -0.22
C ASP A 19 -7.73 -1.83 0.49
N THR A 20 -7.77 -0.69 -0.20
CA THR A 20 -8.41 0.53 0.31
C THR A 20 -9.77 0.71 -0.35
N PRO A 21 -10.73 1.41 0.27
CA PRO A 21 -12.00 1.71 -0.38
C PRO A 21 -11.81 2.43 -1.73
N GLU A 22 -12.62 2.05 -2.71
CA GLU A 22 -12.47 2.46 -4.11
C GLU A 22 -12.99 3.89 -4.35
N LEU A 23 -12.29 4.70 -5.16
CA LEU A 23 -12.75 6.06 -5.53
C LEU A 23 -13.68 6.07 -6.73
N HIS A 24 -13.67 5.00 -7.53
CA HIS A 24 -14.37 4.93 -8.82
C HIS A 24 -15.25 3.68 -8.92
N PRO A 25 -16.44 3.79 -9.56
CA PRO A 25 -17.01 4.97 -10.23
C PRO A 25 -17.62 6.01 -9.27
N THR A 26 -17.83 5.65 -8.00
CA THR A 26 -18.30 6.55 -6.94
C THR A 26 -17.51 6.23 -5.68
N PRO A 27 -17.00 7.22 -4.94
CA PRO A 27 -16.20 6.97 -3.76
C PRO A 27 -16.94 6.16 -2.71
N GLU A 28 -16.33 5.06 -2.28
CA GLU A 28 -16.75 4.30 -1.12
C GLU A 28 -16.45 5.08 0.17
N PRO A 29 -17.18 4.81 1.27
CA PRO A 29 -16.86 5.42 2.56
C PRO A 29 -15.40 5.18 2.96
N GLY A 30 -14.66 6.24 3.29
CA GLY A 30 -13.24 6.15 3.65
C GLY A 30 -12.25 6.25 2.48
N ALA A 31 -12.72 6.24 1.23
CA ALA A 31 -11.84 6.25 0.05
C ALA A 31 -11.01 7.55 -0.07
N LEU A 32 -11.63 8.69 0.24
CA LEU A 32 -10.93 9.99 0.20
C LEU A 32 -9.93 10.12 1.33
N GLU A 33 -10.28 9.64 2.51
CA GLU A 33 -9.44 9.62 3.71
C GLU A 33 -8.21 8.73 3.48
N ALA A 34 -8.39 7.53 2.93
CA ALA A 34 -7.29 6.63 2.56
C ALA A 34 -6.34 7.27 1.55
N LYS A 35 -6.89 7.89 0.50
CA LYS A 35 -6.09 8.61 -0.50
C LYS A 35 -5.30 9.76 0.12
N GLN A 36 -5.94 10.60 0.92
CA GLN A 36 -5.29 11.74 1.57
C GLN A 36 -4.18 11.29 2.51
N PHE A 37 -4.41 10.22 3.29
CA PHE A 37 -3.40 9.64 4.16
C PHE A 37 -2.14 9.21 3.38
N VAL A 38 -2.31 8.52 2.25
CA VAL A 38 -1.19 8.12 1.40
C VAL A 38 -0.47 9.34 0.80
N GLU A 39 -1.21 10.33 0.31
CA GLU A 39 -0.63 11.56 -0.23
C GLU A 39 0.20 12.30 0.84
N GLU A 40 -0.31 12.45 2.06
CA GLU A 40 0.39 13.11 3.16
C GLU A 40 1.65 12.34 3.62
N LEU A 41 1.57 11.01 3.66
CA LEU A 41 2.69 10.20 4.11
C LEU A 41 3.77 10.10 3.04
N CYS A 42 3.41 9.93 1.77
CA CYS A 42 4.33 9.50 0.72
C CYS A 42 4.73 10.60 -0.28
N PHE A 43 3.90 11.61 -0.51
CA PHE A 43 4.13 12.56 -1.61
C PHE A 43 5.38 13.41 -1.38
N GLY A 44 6.26 13.45 -2.40
CA GLY A 44 7.52 14.20 -2.35
C GLY A 44 8.57 13.60 -1.40
N LYS A 45 8.34 12.41 -0.85
CA LYS A 45 9.29 11.72 0.03
C LYS A 45 10.07 10.65 -0.70
N GLU A 46 11.20 10.26 -0.13
CA GLU A 46 11.94 9.08 -0.57
C GLU A 46 11.17 7.82 -0.19
N VAL A 47 11.06 6.90 -1.14
CA VAL A 47 10.36 5.63 -0.96
C VAL A 47 11.23 4.46 -1.37
N GLY A 48 11.12 3.36 -0.63
CA GLY A 48 11.69 2.06 -0.93
C GLY A 48 10.57 1.10 -1.32
N LEU A 49 10.87 0.22 -2.27
CA LEU A 49 9.96 -0.84 -2.71
C LEU A 49 10.56 -2.18 -2.35
N ASP A 50 9.78 -2.99 -1.64
CA ASP A 50 10.04 -4.42 -1.45
C ASP A 50 9.06 -5.16 -2.37
N VAL A 51 9.54 -5.54 -3.55
CA VAL A 51 8.73 -6.09 -4.65
C VAL A 51 8.50 -7.57 -4.39
N ASP A 52 7.29 -8.05 -4.63
CA ASP A 52 6.95 -9.47 -4.43
C ASP A 52 7.73 -10.36 -5.40
N ASP A 53 8.65 -11.18 -4.90
CA ASP A 53 9.47 -12.08 -5.69
C ASP A 53 8.67 -13.24 -6.32
N LEU A 54 7.52 -13.61 -5.74
CA LEU A 54 6.66 -14.68 -6.27
C LEU A 54 5.71 -14.17 -7.35
N GLU A 55 5.21 -12.95 -7.21
CA GLU A 55 4.34 -12.30 -8.21
C GLU A 55 4.64 -10.80 -8.35
N PRO A 56 5.68 -10.38 -9.10
CA PRO A 56 6.12 -8.98 -9.13
C PRO A 56 5.14 -8.01 -9.79
N LYS A 57 4.23 -8.52 -10.62
CA LYS A 57 3.31 -7.72 -11.43
C LYS A 57 1.93 -8.35 -11.43
N ASP A 58 0.90 -7.51 -11.35
CA ASP A 58 -0.47 -7.97 -11.54
C ASP A 58 -0.89 -8.01 -13.02
N LYS A 59 -2.10 -8.50 -13.28
CA LYS A 59 -2.69 -8.58 -14.63
C LYS A 59 -2.87 -7.22 -15.33
N TYR A 60 -2.80 -6.11 -14.60
CA TYR A 60 -2.90 -4.74 -15.14
C TYR A 60 -1.52 -4.09 -15.34
N GLY A 61 -0.43 -4.82 -15.06
CA GLY A 61 0.94 -4.35 -15.21
C GLY A 61 1.45 -3.49 -14.05
N ARG A 62 0.72 -3.43 -12.92
CA ARG A 62 1.18 -2.72 -11.71
C ARG A 62 2.22 -3.57 -10.98
N THR A 63 3.25 -2.93 -10.43
CA THR A 63 4.19 -3.60 -9.51
C THR A 63 3.50 -3.93 -8.22
N LEU A 64 3.62 -5.17 -7.76
CA LEU A 64 3.15 -5.59 -6.44
C LEU A 64 4.29 -5.44 -5.45
N ALA A 65 4.13 -4.56 -4.46
CA ALA A 65 5.19 -4.29 -3.49
C ALA A 65 4.64 -3.84 -2.13
N ILE A 66 5.44 -4.06 -1.09
CA ILE A 66 5.36 -3.26 0.13
C ILE A 66 6.09 -1.94 -0.12
N VAL A 67 5.44 -0.83 0.22
CA VAL A 67 6.03 0.51 0.11
C VAL A 67 6.53 0.96 1.48
N TYR A 68 7.80 1.33 1.54
CA TYR A 68 8.41 1.95 2.71
C TYR A 68 8.65 3.44 2.43
N VAL A 69 8.22 4.30 3.34
CA VAL A 69 8.44 5.74 3.27
C VAL A 69 9.56 6.13 4.24
N ASN A 70 10.55 6.90 3.76
CA ASN A 70 11.58 7.45 4.63
C ASN A 70 11.03 8.64 5.42
N MET A 71 10.98 8.49 6.74
CA MET A 71 10.52 9.47 7.73
C MET A 71 11.67 9.72 8.72
N ASP A 72 12.40 10.82 8.55
CA ASP A 72 13.49 11.23 9.44
C ASP A 72 14.54 10.13 9.71
N ASN A 73 15.01 9.46 8.65
CA ASN A 73 15.95 8.31 8.68
C ASN A 73 15.37 7.01 9.24
N SER A 74 14.04 6.91 9.36
CA SER A 74 13.34 5.67 9.68
C SER A 74 12.45 5.26 8.51
N TRP A 75 12.43 3.97 8.17
CA TRP A 75 11.57 3.45 7.11
C TRP A 75 10.25 2.97 7.70
N VAL A 76 9.15 3.57 7.26
CA VAL A 76 7.78 3.26 7.71
C VAL A 76 7.08 2.45 6.63
N ASN A 77 6.53 1.28 7.00
CA ASN A 77 5.75 0.45 6.09
C ASN A 77 4.36 1.08 5.86
N LEU A 78 4.15 1.70 4.70
CA LEU A 78 2.89 2.36 4.33
C LEU A 78 1.72 1.37 4.31
N ASN A 79 1.92 0.13 3.83
CA ASN A 79 0.88 -0.88 3.77
C ASN A 79 0.36 -1.22 5.17
N ALA A 80 1.28 -1.42 6.12
CA ALA A 80 0.94 -1.72 7.51
C ALA A 80 0.28 -0.52 8.20
N GLU A 81 0.75 0.70 7.93
CA GLU A 81 0.16 1.92 8.49
C GLU A 81 -1.30 2.10 8.07
N LEU A 82 -1.64 1.85 6.80
CA LEU A 82 -3.02 1.90 6.31
C LEU A 82 -3.94 0.92 7.05
N LEU A 83 -3.47 -0.29 7.34
CA LEU A 83 -4.21 -1.25 8.18
C LEU A 83 -4.33 -0.75 9.62
N ARG A 84 -3.24 -0.22 10.19
CA ARG A 84 -3.16 0.26 11.59
C ARG A 84 -4.15 1.39 11.85
N VAL A 85 -4.32 2.31 10.90
CA VAL A 85 -5.26 3.43 11.02
C VAL A 85 -6.67 3.10 10.52
N GLY A 86 -6.91 1.85 10.09
CA GLY A 86 -8.23 1.39 9.64
C GLY A 86 -8.69 1.97 8.30
N LEU A 87 -7.75 2.36 7.43
CA LEU A 87 -8.02 2.90 6.10
C LEU A 87 -7.84 1.86 4.98
N ALA A 88 -7.46 0.64 5.34
CA ALA A 88 -7.41 -0.51 4.44
C ALA A 88 -7.84 -1.79 5.14
N GLU A 89 -8.26 -2.78 4.36
CA GLU A 89 -8.50 -4.15 4.80
C GLU A 89 -7.40 -5.09 4.26
N ILE A 90 -7.24 -6.26 4.89
CA ILE A 90 -6.30 -7.28 4.41
C ILE A 90 -6.86 -7.93 3.14
N LEU A 91 -6.06 -7.92 2.06
CA LEU A 91 -6.33 -8.63 0.82
C LEU A 91 -5.12 -9.50 0.46
N TYR A 92 -5.15 -10.75 0.91
CA TYR A 92 -4.11 -11.72 0.60
C TYR A 92 -4.47 -12.54 -0.65
N ILE A 93 -3.66 -12.41 -1.70
CA ILE A 93 -3.80 -13.13 -2.97
C ILE A 93 -2.54 -13.96 -3.20
N PRO A 94 -2.62 -15.30 -3.20
CA PRO A 94 -1.48 -16.15 -3.51
C PRO A 94 -1.31 -16.33 -5.04
N PRO A 95 -0.07 -16.55 -5.52
CA PRO A 95 1.15 -16.63 -4.73
C PRO A 95 1.65 -15.23 -4.33
N SER A 96 2.07 -15.10 -3.07
CA SER A 96 2.74 -13.90 -2.57
C SER A 96 3.66 -14.31 -1.44
N GLU A 97 4.88 -13.76 -1.42
CA GLU A 97 5.82 -14.02 -0.33
C GLU A 97 5.44 -13.32 0.98
N PHE A 98 4.60 -12.28 0.86
CA PHE A 98 4.19 -11.46 1.98
C PHE A 98 3.01 -12.06 2.72
N ASN A 99 2.99 -11.91 4.04
CA ASN A 99 1.87 -12.29 4.88
C ASN A 99 1.33 -11.06 5.64
N PRO A 100 0.28 -10.39 5.13
CA PRO A 100 -0.23 -9.15 5.71
C PRO A 100 -0.82 -9.32 7.12
N TYR A 101 -1.23 -10.53 7.50
CA TYR A 101 -1.75 -10.80 8.85
C TYR A 101 -0.70 -10.58 9.93
N ARG A 102 0.59 -10.73 9.61
CA ARG A 102 1.70 -10.53 10.56
C ARG A 102 2.04 -9.07 10.82
N TRP A 103 1.60 -8.15 9.95
CA TRP A 103 1.92 -6.73 10.10
C TRP A 103 1.20 -6.06 11.27
N LEU A 104 0.13 -6.68 11.77
CA LEU A 104 -0.64 -6.21 12.92
C LEU A 104 -0.26 -6.92 14.23
N GLU A 105 0.65 -7.92 14.18
CA GLU A 105 1.02 -8.72 15.36
C GLU A 105 2.10 -8.06 16.24
N SER A 106 2.73 -6.96 15.80
CA SER A 106 3.92 -6.39 16.44
C SER A 106 3.67 -5.38 17.57
N GLU A 107 2.45 -5.28 18.10
CA GLU A 107 2.15 -4.43 19.28
C GLU A 107 1.52 -5.24 20.42
N ASN A 108 2.33 -6.09 21.09
CA ASN A 108 2.08 -6.59 22.45
C ASN A 108 3.39 -6.79 23.22
#